data_AF-A0A3D5RU78-F1
#
_entry.id   AF-A0A3D5RU78-F1
#
_cell.length_a   1.000
_cell.length_b   1.000
_cell.length_c   1.000
_cell.angle_alpha   90.00
_cell.angle_beta   90.00
_cell.angle_gamma   90.00
#
_symmetry.space_group_name_H-M   'P 1'
#
loop_
_entity.id
_entity.type
_entity.pdbx_description
1 polymer ?
#
loop_
_entity_poly.entity_id
_entity_poly.type
_entity_poly.pdbx_seq_one_letter_code
_entity_poly.pdbx_strand_id
1 'polypeptide(L)'
;MKHFILSAILVATIFLVSCNEDDPIPVPIKINFASTEAGISGTTTEVEVTVVFSRSVENAGTLGLILNSGNLNYGDDADFYTDLTESTSSYSLDYTAGAESISFTVTAGSGLNIEQDETISFTIAEMADDEFSVGENGTIEITFGENFIAESGQVTLDAGGSEFTQQAYFDFSKNTQTTVDKYSWDLGFYSGSDNRVTVNNAANVMARVLDVTDLAAVSADDTLGFAAVMSVPNYDPSAGASVWIDDQSGDLSLTAFGEISATSDDAKVFIIKRDGEDRNWKKVRVYSTESGYTLEFADIDSEEFTTAEISKNASFNFVHFDLDNGEVTTIPEKASWDIVYGTYALRYPFGAAAIPYGFKDYILINRNDTQVAVVTELEYSAFAKTDVDGLEFSTNTDAIGAEWRAGGGPTSGPAVYEDRFFVLKDSQGNHYKIQFLSLTDASGERGYTDLQFELL
;
A
#
# COMPACT_ATOMS: atom_id res chain seq x y z
N MET A 1 46.26 -63.81 -72.29
CA MET A 1 47.22 -63.24 -71.32
C MET A 1 46.45 -62.30 -70.39
N LYS A 2 46.43 -62.62 -69.08
CA LYS A 2 46.11 -61.81 -67.88
C LYS A 2 44.84 -60.91 -67.93
N HIS A 3 43.71 -61.37 -67.39
CA HIS A 3 43.18 -61.18 -66.00
C HIS A 3 42.65 -59.77 -65.69
N PHE A 4 41.34 -59.63 -65.38
CA PHE A 4 40.83 -59.26 -64.04
C PHE A 4 39.27 -59.28 -63.97
N ILE A 5 38.78 -59.59 -62.77
CA ILE A 5 37.41 -59.93 -62.29
C ILE A 5 36.74 -58.65 -61.74
N LEU A 6 35.56 -58.23 -62.22
CA LEU A 6 34.18 -58.37 -61.68
C LEU A 6 33.94 -57.90 -60.21
N SER A 7 33.08 -56.91 -59.99
CA SER A 7 31.89 -57.02 -59.12
C SER A 7 31.00 -55.78 -59.12
N ALA A 8 29.69 -56.01 -58.93
CA ALA A 8 28.57 -55.07 -59.04
C ALA A 8 28.24 -54.33 -57.73
N ILE A 9 27.64 -53.14 -57.84
CA ILE A 9 27.15 -52.33 -56.71
C ILE A 9 25.61 -52.37 -56.68
N LEU A 10 25.06 -52.75 -55.52
CA LEU A 10 23.65 -52.82 -55.15
C LEU A 10 23.28 -51.56 -54.34
N VAL A 11 22.18 -50.90 -54.71
CA VAL A 11 21.60 -49.74 -53.99
C VAL A 11 20.73 -50.25 -52.84
N ALA A 12 20.94 -49.75 -51.62
CA ALA A 12 20.12 -50.02 -50.45
C ALA A 12 19.64 -48.69 -49.83
N THR A 13 18.32 -48.48 -49.83
CA THR A 13 17.61 -47.39 -49.15
C THR A 13 17.45 -47.78 -47.68
N ILE A 14 18.00 -46.98 -46.76
CA ILE A 14 17.86 -47.18 -45.30
C ILE A 14 16.77 -46.23 -44.80
N PHE A 15 15.70 -46.80 -44.25
CA PHE A 15 14.77 -46.12 -43.35
C PHE A 15 15.51 -45.80 -42.05
N LEU A 16 15.66 -44.52 -41.71
CA LEU A 16 16.03 -44.09 -40.37
C LEU A 16 14.75 -44.03 -39.53
N VAL A 17 14.65 -44.93 -38.57
CA VAL A 17 13.76 -44.81 -37.42
C VAL A 17 14.36 -43.73 -36.53
N SER A 18 13.68 -42.59 -36.41
CA SER A 18 14.00 -41.56 -35.43
C SER A 18 13.70 -42.12 -34.04
N CYS A 19 14.66 -42.04 -33.13
CA CYS A 19 14.42 -42.14 -31.70
C CYS A 19 13.43 -41.03 -31.29
N ASN A 20 12.43 -41.36 -30.48
CA ASN A 20 11.69 -40.37 -29.71
C ASN A 20 12.69 -39.68 -28.79
N GLU A 21 12.83 -38.36 -28.93
CA GLU A 21 13.28 -37.53 -27.82
C GLU A 21 12.15 -37.60 -26.79
N ASP A 22 12.46 -38.07 -25.58
CA ASP A 22 11.54 -37.97 -24.46
C ASP A 22 11.35 -36.46 -24.19
N ASP A 23 10.21 -35.91 -24.63
CA ASP A 23 9.82 -34.55 -24.30
C ASP A 23 9.93 -34.36 -22.77
N PRO A 24 10.53 -33.26 -22.28
CA PRO A 24 10.65 -33.02 -20.86
C PRO A 24 9.25 -33.03 -20.23
N ILE A 25 9.07 -33.86 -19.19
CA ILE A 25 7.82 -33.91 -18.43
C ILE A 25 7.57 -32.49 -17.91
N PRO A 26 6.42 -31.86 -18.23
CA PRO A 26 6.10 -30.54 -17.73
C PRO A 26 6.12 -30.56 -16.20
N VAL A 27 6.89 -29.66 -15.58
CA VAL A 27 6.80 -29.44 -14.13
C VAL A 27 5.44 -28.80 -13.85
N PRO A 28 4.59 -29.39 -12.99
CA PRO A 28 3.29 -28.84 -12.69
C PRO A 28 3.40 -27.47 -12.02
N ILE A 29 2.47 -26.57 -12.31
CA ILE A 29 2.33 -25.29 -11.63
C ILE A 29 1.95 -25.56 -10.18
N LYS A 30 2.76 -25.05 -9.23
CA LYS A 30 2.45 -25.11 -7.81
C LYS A 30 1.41 -24.07 -7.45
N ILE A 31 0.36 -24.49 -6.74
CA ILE A 31 -0.68 -23.62 -6.21
C ILE A 31 -0.57 -23.56 -4.69
N ASN A 32 -0.55 -22.37 -4.13
CA ASN A 32 -0.44 -22.13 -2.68
C ASN A 32 -1.38 -21.01 -2.26
N PHE A 33 -1.84 -21.00 -1.01
CA PHE A 33 -2.29 -19.77 -0.38
C PHE A 33 -1.09 -18.86 -0.11
N ALA A 34 -1.29 -17.54 -0.23
CA ALA A 34 -0.27 -16.52 0.02
C ALA A 34 0.07 -16.36 1.51
N SER A 35 -0.83 -16.78 2.39
CA SER A 35 -0.63 -16.91 3.84
C SER A 35 -1.18 -18.25 4.32
N THR A 36 -0.72 -18.71 5.48
CA THR A 36 -1.27 -19.88 6.16
C THR A 36 -2.45 -19.54 7.05
N GLU A 37 -2.63 -18.25 7.35
CA GLU A 37 -3.71 -17.76 8.18
C GLU A 37 -4.19 -16.37 7.77
N ALA A 38 -5.40 -16.04 8.20
CA ALA A 38 -6.01 -14.72 8.13
C ALA A 38 -7.01 -14.57 9.28
N GLY A 39 -7.52 -13.37 9.51
CA GLY A 39 -8.45 -13.15 10.61
C GLY A 39 -9.53 -12.12 10.36
N ILE A 40 -10.66 -12.34 11.03
CA ILE A 40 -11.83 -11.48 11.06
C ILE A 40 -12.09 -11.09 12.52
N SER A 41 -12.34 -9.80 12.78
CA SER A 41 -12.59 -9.25 14.11
C SER A 41 -13.71 -8.20 14.07
N GLY A 42 -14.14 -7.68 15.22
CA GLY A 42 -15.10 -6.58 15.27
C GLY A 42 -14.68 -5.30 14.52
N THR A 43 -13.39 -5.14 14.21
CA THR A 43 -12.85 -4.01 13.42
C THR A 43 -12.43 -4.38 12.00
N THR A 44 -12.36 -5.68 11.69
CA THR A 44 -11.99 -6.23 10.39
C THR A 44 -13.02 -7.26 10.00
N THR A 45 -14.11 -6.81 9.36
CA THR A 45 -15.28 -7.67 9.08
C THR A 45 -15.12 -8.51 7.83
N GLU A 46 -14.06 -8.31 7.06
CA GLU A 46 -13.76 -9.10 5.86
C GLU A 46 -12.25 -9.24 5.67
N VAL A 47 -11.84 -10.31 5.00
CA VAL A 47 -10.45 -10.57 4.64
C VAL A 47 -10.38 -11.13 3.22
N GLU A 48 -9.44 -10.61 2.44
CA GLU A 48 -9.12 -11.14 1.12
C GLU A 48 -8.13 -12.30 1.26
N VAL A 49 -8.49 -13.45 0.72
CA VAL A 49 -7.65 -14.65 0.67
C VAL A 49 -7.05 -14.79 -0.72
N THR A 50 -5.73 -14.67 -0.81
CA THR A 50 -4.99 -14.78 -2.07
C THR A 50 -4.43 -16.18 -2.27
N VAL A 51 -4.62 -16.71 -3.47
CA VAL A 51 -3.98 -17.93 -3.98
C VAL A 51 -2.95 -17.52 -5.04
N VAL A 52 -1.73 -18.04 -4.92
CA VAL A 52 -0.60 -17.77 -5.82
C VAL A 52 -0.22 -19.00 -6.64
N PHE A 53 0.15 -18.77 -7.90
CA PHE A 53 0.69 -19.76 -8.81
C PHE A 53 2.21 -19.59 -8.92
N SER A 54 2.97 -20.69 -9.00
CA SER A 54 4.45 -20.63 -9.15
C SER A 54 4.94 -19.98 -10.46
N ARG A 55 4.03 -19.75 -11.40
CA ARG A 55 4.22 -19.03 -12.66
C ARG A 55 2.84 -18.71 -13.25
N SER A 56 2.78 -17.77 -14.19
CA SER A 56 1.58 -17.45 -14.95
C SER A 56 0.92 -18.69 -15.56
N VAL A 57 -0.38 -18.87 -15.37
CA VAL A 57 -1.15 -19.96 -15.98
C VAL A 57 -1.40 -19.69 -17.47
N GLU A 58 -1.35 -20.72 -18.32
CA GLU A 58 -1.46 -20.53 -19.77
C GLU A 58 -2.91 -20.39 -20.26
N ASN A 59 -3.85 -21.01 -19.55
CA ASN A 59 -5.26 -21.09 -19.93
C ASN A 59 -6.15 -20.60 -18.79
N ALA A 60 -7.34 -20.12 -19.13
CA ALA A 60 -8.37 -19.85 -18.14
C ALA A 60 -8.97 -21.17 -17.61
N GLY A 61 -9.41 -21.16 -16.36
CA GLY A 61 -9.96 -22.33 -15.69
C GLY A 61 -10.57 -22.00 -14.34
N THR A 62 -10.81 -23.03 -13.54
CA THR A 62 -11.46 -22.91 -12.24
C THR A 62 -10.71 -23.75 -11.21
N LEU A 63 -10.40 -23.14 -10.06
CA LEU A 63 -9.78 -23.78 -8.91
C LEU A 63 -10.85 -24.25 -7.93
N GLY A 64 -10.79 -25.51 -7.52
CA GLY A 64 -11.66 -26.05 -6.47
C GLY A 64 -11.13 -25.76 -5.07
N LEU A 65 -12.01 -25.36 -4.16
CA LEU A 65 -11.73 -25.12 -2.75
C LEU A 65 -12.68 -25.95 -1.87
N ILE A 66 -12.12 -26.54 -0.81
CA ILE A 66 -12.85 -27.28 0.21
C ILE A 66 -12.93 -26.41 1.46
N LEU A 67 -14.14 -26.00 1.83
CA LEU A 67 -14.41 -25.29 3.08
C LEU A 67 -14.70 -26.29 4.20
N ASN A 68 -14.00 -26.13 5.31
CA ASN A 68 -14.40 -26.68 6.61
C ASN A 68 -14.84 -25.53 7.50
N SER A 69 -16.15 -25.43 7.73
CA SER A 69 -16.75 -24.32 8.49
C SER A 69 -16.66 -24.50 10.02
N GLY A 70 -16.12 -25.61 10.51
CA GLY A 70 -16.07 -25.89 11.94
C GLY A 70 -17.46 -25.82 12.58
N ASN A 71 -17.63 -24.94 13.56
CA ASN A 71 -18.90 -24.67 14.25
C ASN A 71 -19.72 -23.52 13.62
N LEU A 72 -19.14 -22.81 12.66
CA LEU A 72 -19.75 -21.63 12.05
C LEU A 72 -20.66 -22.02 10.88
N ASN A 73 -21.73 -21.27 10.72
CA ASN A 73 -22.75 -21.44 9.68
C ASN A 73 -22.50 -20.48 8.52
N TYR A 74 -22.53 -21.02 7.30
CA TYR A 74 -22.35 -20.24 6.07
C TYR A 74 -23.65 -19.52 5.68
N GLY A 75 -23.57 -18.22 5.39
CA GLY A 75 -24.67 -17.34 4.98
C GLY A 75 -24.43 -15.87 5.37
N ASP A 76 -24.97 -14.93 4.59
CA ASP A 76 -24.91 -13.49 4.87
C ASP A 76 -25.73 -13.09 6.11
N ASP A 77 -26.83 -13.79 6.36
CA ASP A 77 -27.63 -13.74 7.58
C ASP A 77 -27.18 -14.72 8.68
N ALA A 78 -26.09 -15.47 8.44
CA ALA A 78 -25.49 -16.45 9.35
C ALA A 78 -24.15 -15.93 9.93
N ASP A 79 -23.17 -16.81 10.15
CA ASP A 79 -21.90 -16.47 10.81
C ASP A 79 -20.87 -15.90 9.83
N PHE A 80 -20.79 -16.41 8.61
CA PHE A 80 -19.87 -15.90 7.58
C PHE A 80 -20.31 -16.27 6.18
N TYR A 81 -19.82 -15.57 5.16
CA TYR A 81 -20.01 -15.92 3.76
C TYR A 81 -18.78 -15.59 2.92
N THR A 82 -18.79 -16.04 1.66
CA THR A 82 -17.75 -15.71 0.69
C THR A 82 -18.35 -15.26 -0.64
N ASP A 83 -17.55 -14.63 -1.48
CA ASP A 83 -17.86 -14.35 -2.89
C ASP A 83 -17.53 -15.52 -3.84
N LEU A 84 -17.16 -16.68 -3.30
CA LEU A 84 -16.89 -17.89 -4.09
C LEU A 84 -18.15 -18.44 -4.76
N THR A 85 -17.97 -19.09 -5.91
CA THR A 85 -19.06 -19.77 -6.59
C THR A 85 -19.35 -21.12 -5.92
N GLU A 86 -20.60 -21.33 -5.48
CA GLU A 86 -21.04 -22.59 -4.87
C GLU A 86 -21.34 -23.68 -5.91
N SER A 87 -20.91 -24.90 -5.61
CA SER A 87 -21.39 -26.13 -6.24
C SER A 87 -21.81 -27.12 -5.16
N THR A 88 -22.52 -28.20 -5.54
CA THR A 88 -23.18 -29.17 -4.63
C THR A 88 -22.33 -29.76 -3.49
N SER A 89 -21.00 -29.62 -3.52
CA SER A 89 -20.09 -30.07 -2.45
C SER A 89 -18.71 -29.38 -2.41
N SER A 90 -18.51 -28.29 -3.16
CA SER A 90 -17.23 -27.55 -3.19
C SER A 90 -17.45 -26.11 -3.63
N TYR A 91 -16.54 -25.24 -3.21
CA TYR A 91 -16.47 -23.86 -3.68
C TYR A 91 -15.49 -23.77 -4.85
N SER A 92 -15.66 -22.77 -5.70
CA SER A 92 -14.76 -22.59 -6.84
C SER A 92 -14.40 -21.14 -7.09
N LEU A 93 -13.17 -20.94 -7.57
CA LEU A 93 -12.61 -19.65 -7.92
C LEU A 93 -12.06 -19.68 -9.35
N ASP A 94 -12.55 -18.79 -10.20
CA ASP A 94 -12.12 -18.73 -11.60
C ASP A 94 -10.79 -17.98 -11.76
N TYR A 95 -9.96 -18.43 -12.71
CA TYR A 95 -8.73 -17.76 -13.11
C TYR A 95 -8.67 -17.58 -14.63
N THR A 96 -7.94 -16.57 -15.08
CA THR A 96 -7.75 -16.23 -16.49
C THR A 96 -6.35 -16.61 -16.96
N ALA A 97 -6.17 -16.78 -18.27
CA ALA A 97 -4.84 -16.95 -18.85
C ALA A 97 -3.95 -15.75 -18.51
N GLY A 98 -2.73 -16.03 -18.05
CA GLY A 98 -1.77 -15.04 -17.57
C GLY A 98 -1.83 -14.76 -16.07
N ALA A 99 -2.81 -15.31 -15.33
CA ALA A 99 -2.89 -15.09 -13.89
C ALA A 99 -1.70 -15.70 -13.13
N GLU A 100 -1.10 -14.92 -12.24
CA GLU A 100 -0.08 -15.37 -11.27
C GLU A 100 -0.65 -15.47 -9.85
N SER A 101 -1.80 -14.85 -9.62
CA SER A 101 -2.60 -14.99 -8.41
C SER A 101 -4.09 -14.79 -8.71
N ILE A 102 -4.93 -15.23 -7.78
CA ILE A 102 -6.38 -14.99 -7.73
C ILE A 102 -6.79 -14.82 -6.26
N SER A 103 -7.87 -14.09 -6.01
CA SER A 103 -8.37 -13.85 -4.65
C SER A 103 -9.87 -14.09 -4.52
N PHE A 104 -10.30 -14.35 -3.29
CA PHE A 104 -11.70 -14.37 -2.87
C PHE A 104 -11.82 -13.73 -1.50
N THR A 105 -13.02 -13.30 -1.15
CA THR A 105 -13.29 -12.60 0.11
C THR A 105 -14.02 -13.51 1.08
N VAL A 106 -13.60 -13.52 2.34
CA VAL A 106 -14.37 -14.06 3.46
C VAL A 106 -14.91 -12.90 4.27
N THR A 107 -16.22 -12.88 4.52
CA THR A 107 -16.89 -11.79 5.22
C THR A 107 -17.67 -12.31 6.42
N ALA A 108 -17.62 -11.58 7.54
CA ALA A 108 -18.46 -11.80 8.71
C ALA A 108 -19.94 -11.65 8.34
N GLY A 109 -20.74 -12.68 8.65
CA GLY A 109 -22.19 -12.63 8.49
C GLY A 109 -22.84 -11.80 9.59
N SER A 110 -24.03 -11.28 9.31
CA SER A 110 -24.76 -10.42 10.27
C SER A 110 -25.24 -11.16 11.53
N GLY A 111 -25.22 -12.50 11.50
CA GLY A 111 -25.53 -13.37 12.63
C GLY A 111 -24.32 -13.79 13.46
N LEU A 112 -23.09 -13.43 13.07
CA LEU A 112 -21.86 -13.81 13.78
C LEU A 112 -21.92 -13.34 15.23
N ASN A 113 -21.87 -14.29 16.16
CA ASN A 113 -21.84 -14.01 17.59
C ASN A 113 -20.96 -15.04 18.29
N ILE A 114 -19.67 -14.72 18.39
CA ILE A 114 -18.65 -15.59 18.98
C ILE A 114 -18.33 -15.14 20.41
N GLU A 115 -18.18 -16.09 21.34
CA GLU A 115 -17.75 -15.83 22.72
C GLU A 115 -16.24 -16.10 22.94
N GLN A 116 -15.60 -16.74 21.97
CA GLN A 116 -14.19 -17.13 21.92
C GLN A 116 -13.76 -17.21 20.45
N ASP A 117 -12.46 -17.32 20.18
CA ASP A 117 -11.97 -17.46 18.81
C ASP A 117 -12.52 -18.76 18.18
N GLU A 118 -13.07 -18.65 16.98
CA GLU A 118 -13.56 -19.77 16.17
C GLU A 118 -12.86 -19.74 14.81
N THR A 119 -12.65 -20.91 14.19
CA THR A 119 -11.86 -21.02 12.97
C THR A 119 -12.60 -21.76 11.87
N ILE A 120 -12.46 -21.28 10.64
CA ILE A 120 -12.75 -22.06 9.43
C ILE A 120 -11.44 -22.33 8.69
N SER A 121 -11.46 -23.27 7.74
CA SER A 121 -10.32 -23.46 6.84
C SER A 121 -10.78 -23.67 5.41
N PHE A 122 -9.96 -23.16 4.48
CA PHE A 122 -10.05 -23.48 3.07
C PHE A 122 -8.85 -24.34 2.68
N THR A 123 -9.09 -25.43 1.95
CA THR A 123 -8.05 -26.29 1.39
C THR A 123 -8.18 -26.32 -0.13
N ILE A 124 -7.06 -26.17 -0.84
CA ILE A 124 -7.01 -26.33 -2.29
C ILE A 124 -7.37 -27.78 -2.61
N ALA A 125 -8.42 -27.97 -3.40
CA ALA A 125 -8.84 -29.31 -3.83
C ALA A 125 -7.78 -29.94 -4.74
N GLU A 126 -7.61 -31.27 -4.68
CA GLU A 126 -6.81 -31.97 -5.66
C GLU A 126 -7.36 -31.74 -7.07
N MET A 127 -6.50 -31.24 -7.96
CA MET A 127 -6.84 -31.00 -9.36
C MET A 127 -6.71 -32.31 -10.13
N ALA A 128 -7.69 -32.62 -10.98
CA ALA A 128 -7.65 -33.81 -11.82
C ALA A 128 -6.68 -33.69 -13.02
N ASP A 129 -6.14 -32.49 -13.23
CA ASP A 129 -5.20 -32.16 -14.30
C ASP A 129 -3.75 -32.24 -13.80
N ASP A 130 -2.89 -32.91 -14.56
CA ASP A 130 -1.46 -33.03 -14.29
C ASP A 130 -0.71 -31.68 -14.46
N GLU A 131 -1.36 -30.65 -15.03
CA GLU A 131 -0.84 -29.28 -15.14
C GLU A 131 -0.56 -28.64 -13.77
N PHE A 132 -1.33 -28.99 -12.75
CA PHE A 132 -1.27 -28.34 -11.43
C PHE A 132 -0.90 -29.32 -10.33
N SER A 133 -0.24 -28.81 -9.30
CA SER A 133 -0.09 -29.55 -8.04
C SER A 133 -0.15 -28.59 -6.85
N VAL A 134 -0.73 -29.05 -5.74
CA VAL A 134 -0.72 -28.28 -4.50
C VAL A 134 0.72 -28.14 -4.01
N GLY A 135 1.10 -26.94 -3.60
CA GLY A 135 2.39 -26.65 -3.00
C GLY A 135 2.43 -26.93 -1.51
N GLU A 136 3.33 -26.26 -0.80
CA GLU A 136 3.53 -26.43 0.64
C GLU A 136 2.39 -25.81 1.45
N ASN A 137 1.83 -24.68 0.99
CA ASN A 137 0.74 -23.95 1.65
C ASN A 137 -0.60 -24.27 0.99
N GLY A 138 -1.03 -25.54 1.10
CA GLY A 138 -2.29 -26.01 0.51
C GLY A 138 -3.57 -25.69 1.29
N THR A 139 -3.43 -25.16 2.51
CA THR A 139 -4.53 -24.86 3.44
C THR A 139 -4.29 -23.49 4.07
N ILE A 140 -5.37 -22.74 4.28
CA ILE A 140 -5.40 -21.50 5.05
C ILE A 140 -6.44 -21.62 6.18
N GLU A 141 -6.09 -21.16 7.37
CA GLU A 141 -6.99 -21.03 8.51
C GLU A 141 -7.48 -19.58 8.64
N ILE A 142 -8.79 -19.38 8.77
CA ILE A 142 -9.37 -18.06 9.02
C ILE A 142 -9.91 -18.03 10.44
N THR A 143 -9.31 -17.19 11.28
CA THR A 143 -9.68 -17.04 12.69
C THR A 143 -10.66 -15.87 12.86
N PHE A 144 -11.85 -16.17 13.36
CA PHE A 144 -12.80 -15.19 13.84
C PHE A 144 -12.48 -14.93 15.30
N GLY A 145 -11.86 -13.78 15.61
CA GLY A 145 -11.36 -13.49 16.94
C GLY A 145 -10.92 -12.04 17.11
N GLU A 146 -11.14 -11.48 18.30
CA GLU A 146 -10.82 -10.08 18.59
C GLU A 146 -9.30 -9.82 18.69
N ASN A 147 -8.52 -10.84 19.02
CA ASN A 147 -7.07 -10.73 19.26
C ASN A 147 -6.21 -11.43 18.19
N PHE A 148 -6.76 -11.68 17.00
CA PHE A 148 -5.99 -12.26 15.89
C PHE A 148 -4.75 -11.40 15.57
N ILE A 149 -3.60 -12.06 15.39
CA ILE A 149 -2.35 -11.47 14.94
C ILE A 149 -1.78 -12.39 13.87
N ALA A 150 -1.62 -11.89 12.65
CA ALA A 150 -1.03 -12.65 11.56
C ALA A 150 0.46 -12.95 11.85
N GLU A 151 0.83 -14.22 11.73
CA GLU A 151 2.18 -14.74 11.88
C GLU A 151 3.02 -14.54 10.61
N SER A 152 2.40 -14.56 9.43
CA SER A 152 3.08 -14.31 8.15
C SER A 152 2.10 -13.99 7.02
N GLY A 153 2.63 -13.46 5.91
CA GLY A 153 1.86 -13.30 4.69
C GLY A 153 2.69 -12.78 3.52
N GLN A 154 2.19 -13.00 2.32
CA GLN A 154 2.63 -12.33 1.09
C GLN A 154 1.45 -11.50 0.54
N VAL A 155 1.69 -10.22 0.29
CA VAL A 155 0.65 -9.25 -0.09
C VAL A 155 1.14 -8.33 -1.21
N THR A 156 0.22 -7.91 -2.06
CA THR A 156 0.40 -6.83 -3.03
C THR A 156 -0.21 -5.54 -2.48
N LEU A 157 0.62 -4.51 -2.30
CA LEU A 157 0.13 -3.16 -1.97
C LEU A 157 -0.36 -2.46 -3.24
N ASP A 158 -1.60 -1.96 -3.21
CA ASP A 158 -2.28 -1.37 -4.38
C ASP A 158 -2.37 0.16 -4.30
N ALA A 159 -1.47 0.84 -5.00
CA ALA A 159 -1.48 2.30 -5.16
C ALA A 159 -2.33 2.77 -6.37
N GLY A 160 -3.13 1.94 -7.01
CA GLY A 160 -3.99 2.33 -8.13
C GLY A 160 -3.25 2.43 -9.46
N GLY A 161 -2.37 1.47 -9.73
CA GLY A 161 -1.66 1.33 -10.99
C GLY A 161 -0.67 2.44 -11.32
N SER A 162 -0.30 2.54 -12.60
CA SER A 162 0.84 3.35 -13.06
C SER A 162 0.76 4.85 -12.75
N GLU A 163 -0.45 5.38 -12.55
CA GLU A 163 -0.71 6.77 -12.18
C GLU A 163 -0.70 7.01 -10.66
N PHE A 164 -0.62 5.94 -9.85
CA PHE A 164 -0.64 5.97 -8.39
C PHE A 164 -1.84 6.76 -7.87
N THR A 165 -3.07 6.41 -8.26
CA THR A 165 -4.26 7.16 -7.84
C THR A 165 -4.63 6.94 -6.37
N GLN A 166 -4.16 5.85 -5.77
CA GLN A 166 -4.48 5.44 -4.41
C GLN A 166 -3.28 5.53 -3.47
N GLN A 167 -3.58 5.51 -2.18
CA GLN A 167 -2.67 5.19 -1.08
C GLN A 167 -3.13 3.89 -0.43
N ALA A 168 -2.25 2.88 -0.38
CA ALA A 168 -2.52 1.60 0.25
C ALA A 168 -2.05 1.62 1.71
N TYR A 169 -2.98 1.71 2.65
CA TYR A 169 -2.71 1.57 4.09
C TYR A 169 -2.73 0.08 4.45
N PHE A 170 -1.69 -0.43 5.08
CA PHE A 170 -1.56 -1.86 5.39
C PHE A 170 -1.31 -2.10 6.88
N ASP A 171 -2.04 -3.06 7.45
CA ASP A 171 -1.91 -3.55 8.84
C ASP A 171 -1.32 -4.98 8.82
N PHE A 172 -0.10 -5.12 9.35
CA PHE A 172 0.57 -6.42 9.38
C PHE A 172 -0.09 -7.39 10.35
N SER A 173 -0.61 -6.89 11.47
CA SER A 173 -1.26 -7.71 12.49
C SER A 173 -2.57 -8.32 12.02
N LYS A 174 -3.25 -7.66 11.08
CA LYS A 174 -4.50 -8.16 10.50
C LYS A 174 -4.33 -8.74 9.11
N ASN A 175 -3.18 -8.55 8.46
CA ASN A 175 -2.95 -8.89 7.07
C ASN A 175 -4.03 -8.28 6.15
N THR A 176 -4.32 -7.00 6.35
CA THR A 176 -5.37 -6.28 5.60
C THR A 176 -4.87 -4.96 5.07
N GLN A 177 -5.43 -4.54 3.93
CA GLN A 177 -5.17 -3.24 3.33
C GLN A 177 -6.46 -2.44 3.15
N THR A 178 -6.36 -1.12 3.31
CA THR A 178 -7.39 -0.15 2.92
C THR A 178 -6.80 0.78 1.88
N THR A 179 -7.40 0.87 0.69
CA THR A 179 -6.98 1.82 -0.34
C THR A 179 -7.81 3.10 -0.27
N VAL A 180 -7.15 4.25 -0.36
CA VAL A 180 -7.81 5.56 -0.33
C VAL A 180 -7.34 6.38 -1.53
N ASP A 181 -8.28 7.01 -2.25
CA ASP A 181 -7.92 7.96 -3.32
C ASP A 181 -7.05 9.07 -2.72
N LYS A 182 -5.86 9.28 -3.29
CA LYS A 182 -4.90 10.25 -2.77
C LYS A 182 -5.44 11.68 -2.79
N TYR A 183 -6.39 12.00 -3.66
CA TYR A 183 -6.99 13.32 -3.77
C TYR A 183 -8.19 13.52 -2.83
N SER A 184 -8.55 12.53 -2.02
CA SER A 184 -9.72 12.59 -1.13
C SER A 184 -9.67 13.67 -0.05
N TRP A 185 -8.49 14.23 0.26
CA TRP A 185 -8.32 15.28 1.27
C TRP A 185 -7.21 16.27 0.88
N ASP A 186 -7.27 17.47 1.46
CA ASP A 186 -6.29 18.54 1.21
C ASP A 186 -5.48 18.88 2.47
N LEU A 187 -6.14 18.92 3.63
CA LEU A 187 -5.57 19.33 4.92
C LEU A 187 -5.80 18.26 6.00
N GLY A 188 -4.77 17.98 6.81
CA GLY A 188 -4.85 17.10 7.98
C GLY A 188 -4.72 17.89 9.28
N PHE A 189 -5.72 17.79 10.15
CA PHE A 189 -5.78 18.49 11.44
C PHE A 189 -5.35 17.54 12.56
N TYR A 190 -4.20 17.82 13.19
CA TYR A 190 -3.59 16.89 14.14
C TYR A 190 -4.46 16.66 15.38
N SER A 191 -4.72 15.40 15.72
CA SER A 191 -5.57 14.99 16.85
C SER A 191 -4.82 14.90 18.19
N GLY A 192 -3.49 15.04 18.20
CA GLY A 192 -2.69 14.97 19.42
C GLY A 192 -2.76 16.24 20.28
N SER A 193 -1.83 16.39 21.22
CA SER A 193 -1.80 17.51 22.16
C SER A 193 -1.54 18.86 21.49
N ASP A 194 -0.73 18.87 20.44
CA ASP A 194 -0.29 20.08 19.76
C ASP A 194 -1.33 20.54 18.72
N ASN A 195 -1.24 21.80 18.31
CA ASN A 195 -2.10 22.39 17.28
C ASN A 195 -1.32 22.55 15.98
N ARG A 196 -1.47 21.55 15.10
CA ARG A 196 -0.68 21.39 13.87
C ARG A 196 -1.59 21.00 12.72
N VAL A 197 -1.33 21.58 11.55
CA VAL A 197 -2.00 21.24 10.29
C VAL A 197 -0.95 20.78 9.29
N THR A 198 -1.26 19.70 8.57
CA THR A 198 -0.49 19.15 7.46
C THR A 198 -1.20 19.39 6.14
N VAL A 199 -0.44 19.44 5.06
CA VAL A 199 -0.96 19.37 3.69
C VAL A 199 -0.87 17.93 3.18
N ASN A 200 -1.70 17.60 2.20
CA ASN A 200 -1.60 16.31 1.53
C ASN A 200 -0.40 16.25 0.56
N ASN A 201 0.76 15.89 1.10
CA ASN A 201 1.98 15.67 0.31
C ASN A 201 1.80 14.56 -0.76
N ALA A 202 0.93 13.56 -0.55
CA ALA A 202 0.70 12.49 -1.53
C ALA A 202 -0.01 13.01 -2.80
N ALA A 203 -0.84 14.04 -2.65
CA ALA A 203 -1.53 14.74 -3.73
C ALA A 203 -0.84 16.05 -4.17
N ASN A 204 0.43 16.26 -3.79
CA ASN A 204 1.20 17.46 -4.09
C ASN A 204 0.53 18.78 -3.62
N VAL A 205 -0.31 18.73 -2.59
CA VAL A 205 -0.93 19.94 -2.06
C VAL A 205 0.15 20.83 -1.44
N MET A 206 0.12 22.13 -1.76
CA MET A 206 1.09 23.10 -1.27
C MET A 206 0.39 24.25 -0.54
N ALA A 207 0.95 24.69 0.58
CA ALA A 207 0.48 25.84 1.35
C ALA A 207 1.54 26.93 1.45
N ARG A 208 1.22 28.13 0.95
CA ARG A 208 2.09 29.30 1.04
C ARG A 208 1.50 30.32 2.00
N VAL A 209 2.22 30.61 3.08
CA VAL A 209 1.86 31.64 4.05
C VAL A 209 1.96 33.05 3.47
N LEU A 210 1.04 33.92 3.87
CA LEU A 210 1.07 35.36 3.60
C LEU A 210 1.21 36.13 4.92
N ASP A 211 1.84 37.30 4.88
CA ASP A 211 1.96 38.18 6.05
C ASP A 211 0.70 39.04 6.26
N VAL A 212 -0.47 38.40 6.23
CA VAL A 212 -1.78 39.00 6.50
C VAL A 212 -2.60 38.05 7.36
N THR A 213 -3.51 38.61 8.17
CA THR A 213 -4.41 37.83 9.03
C THR A 213 -5.87 37.97 8.63
N ASP A 214 -6.19 38.90 7.72
CA ASP A 214 -7.53 39.07 7.17
C ASP A 214 -7.69 38.27 5.87
N LEU A 215 -8.58 37.27 5.89
CA LEU A 215 -8.88 36.43 4.73
C LEU A 215 -9.49 37.23 3.57
N ALA A 216 -10.17 38.34 3.86
CA ALA A 216 -10.75 39.23 2.86
C ALA A 216 -9.72 40.09 2.13
N ALA A 217 -8.52 40.24 2.69
CA ALA A 217 -7.43 40.98 2.06
C ALA A 217 -6.73 40.20 0.93
N VAL A 218 -7.02 38.90 0.79
CA VAL A 218 -6.39 38.01 -0.18
C VAL A 218 -7.29 37.80 -1.40
N SER A 219 -6.70 37.91 -2.59
CA SER A 219 -7.37 37.84 -3.88
C SER A 219 -6.56 37.06 -4.93
N ALA A 220 -7.09 36.94 -6.14
CA ALA A 220 -6.38 36.34 -7.27
C ALA A 220 -5.03 37.03 -7.57
N ASP A 221 -4.88 38.33 -7.28
CA ASP A 221 -3.63 39.06 -7.52
C ASP A 221 -2.46 38.52 -6.68
N ASP A 222 -2.74 37.90 -5.53
CA ASP A 222 -1.72 37.31 -4.64
C ASP A 222 -1.12 36.01 -5.19
N THR A 223 -1.70 35.47 -6.26
CA THR A 223 -1.24 34.26 -6.96
C THR A 223 -0.39 34.57 -8.19
N LEU A 224 -0.30 35.84 -8.62
CA LEU A 224 0.41 36.22 -9.84
C LEU A 224 1.88 35.84 -9.75
N GLY A 225 2.33 35.05 -10.73
CA GLY A 225 3.70 34.54 -10.80
C GLY A 225 3.97 33.28 -9.98
N PHE A 226 3.01 32.77 -9.20
CA PHE A 226 3.20 31.58 -8.36
C PHE A 226 2.76 30.26 -9.01
N ALA A 227 2.03 30.30 -10.13
CA ALA A 227 1.55 29.09 -10.81
C ALA A 227 2.66 28.09 -11.13
N ALA A 228 3.82 28.58 -11.59
CA ALA A 228 5.01 27.80 -11.92
C ALA A 228 5.97 27.60 -10.74
N VAL A 229 5.74 28.27 -9.61
CA VAL A 229 6.62 28.25 -8.43
C VAL A 229 6.09 27.29 -7.37
N MET A 230 4.78 27.36 -7.10
CA MET A 230 4.08 26.36 -6.31
C MET A 230 3.88 25.14 -7.21
N SER A 231 4.90 24.34 -7.44
CA SER A 231 4.79 23.11 -8.24
C SER A 231 5.63 22.00 -7.64
N VAL A 232 5.22 20.76 -7.87
CA VAL A 232 5.97 19.57 -7.49
C VAL A 232 6.21 18.75 -8.77
N PRO A 233 7.46 18.59 -9.25
CA PRO A 233 8.67 19.20 -8.72
C PRO A 233 8.82 20.69 -9.05
N ASN A 234 9.64 21.40 -8.27
CA ASN A 234 10.18 22.71 -8.65
C ASN A 234 11.71 22.65 -8.63
N TYR A 235 12.35 22.69 -9.79
CA TYR A 235 13.82 22.56 -9.91
C TYR A 235 14.61 23.85 -9.61
N ASP A 236 13.96 24.90 -9.14
CA ASP A 236 14.61 26.14 -8.70
C ASP A 236 14.73 26.19 -7.17
N PRO A 237 15.89 25.84 -6.60
CA PRO A 237 16.11 25.94 -5.15
C PRO A 237 16.04 27.38 -4.61
N SER A 238 16.18 28.39 -5.49
CA SER A 238 16.07 29.80 -5.07
C SER A 238 14.63 30.28 -4.91
N ALA A 239 13.65 29.51 -5.40
CA ALA A 239 12.23 29.79 -5.22
C ALA A 239 11.76 29.68 -3.76
N GLY A 240 12.48 28.93 -2.91
CA GLY A 240 12.09 28.70 -1.53
C GLY A 240 10.81 27.86 -1.36
N ALA A 241 10.37 27.17 -2.41
CA ALA A 241 9.09 26.46 -2.43
C ALA A 241 9.06 25.18 -1.56
N SER A 242 10.21 24.70 -1.07
CA SER A 242 10.27 23.44 -0.31
C SER A 242 9.56 23.50 1.04
N VAL A 243 9.43 24.68 1.64
CA VAL A 243 8.73 24.87 2.92
C VAL A 243 7.21 25.00 2.75
N TRP A 244 6.71 24.97 1.51
CA TRP A 244 5.27 24.99 1.23
C TRP A 244 4.66 23.58 1.15
N ILE A 245 5.46 22.56 1.41
CA ILE A 245 5.03 21.18 1.67
C ILE A 245 5.57 20.76 3.05
N ASP A 246 5.00 19.70 3.60
CA ASP A 246 5.45 19.16 4.89
C ASP A 246 6.78 18.40 4.74
N ASP A 247 7.55 18.35 5.83
CA ASP A 247 8.78 17.56 5.90
C ASP A 247 8.49 16.06 5.96
N GLN A 248 9.24 15.27 5.19
CA GLN A 248 9.01 13.84 5.07
C GLN A 248 9.28 13.02 6.34
N SER A 249 10.06 13.56 7.28
CA SER A 249 10.31 12.91 8.56
C SER A 249 9.06 12.77 9.43
N GLY A 250 8.02 13.55 9.11
CA GLY A 250 6.80 13.63 9.91
C GLY A 250 6.94 14.51 11.14
N ASP A 251 8.03 15.27 11.29
CA ASP A 251 8.19 16.29 12.34
C ASP A 251 7.12 17.38 12.19
N LEU A 252 6.19 17.42 13.14
CA LEU A 252 5.08 18.36 13.13
C LEU A 252 5.52 19.83 13.33
N SER A 253 6.75 20.09 13.77
CA SER A 253 7.29 21.44 13.81
C SER A 253 7.68 21.96 12.42
N LEU A 254 7.78 21.08 11.43
CA LEU A 254 8.21 21.36 10.07
C LEU A 254 7.08 21.26 9.05
N THR A 255 5.81 21.42 9.46
CA THR A 255 4.69 21.51 8.49
C THR A 255 4.69 22.83 7.73
N ALA A 256 4.05 22.87 6.57
CA ALA A 256 3.88 24.08 5.76
C ALA A 256 3.07 25.18 6.49
N PHE A 257 2.19 24.77 7.42
CA PHE A 257 1.42 25.69 8.28
C PHE A 257 2.20 26.17 9.51
N GLY A 258 3.21 25.43 9.95
CA GLY A 258 3.93 25.72 11.18
C GLY A 258 3.05 25.56 12.43
N GLU A 259 3.19 26.49 13.38
CA GLU A 259 2.36 26.50 14.60
C GLU A 259 1.05 27.24 14.35
N ILE A 260 -0.07 26.60 14.71
CA ILE A 260 -1.39 27.20 14.56
C ILE A 260 -1.67 28.17 15.70
N SER A 261 -2.08 29.39 15.35
CA SER A 261 -2.42 30.44 16.30
C SER A 261 -3.59 30.04 17.21
N ALA A 262 -3.52 30.46 18.47
CA ALA A 262 -4.62 30.31 19.43
C ALA A 262 -5.76 31.33 19.25
N THR A 263 -5.58 32.34 18.40
CA THR A 263 -6.55 33.40 18.14
C THR A 263 -6.69 33.65 16.64
N SER A 264 -7.88 34.07 16.21
CA SER A 264 -8.13 34.48 14.82
C SER A 264 -7.39 35.77 14.44
N ASP A 265 -7.16 36.67 15.39
CA ASP A 265 -6.47 37.95 15.16
C ASP A 265 -5.00 37.76 14.75
N ASP A 266 -4.34 36.73 15.28
CA ASP A 266 -2.93 36.40 14.99
C ASP A 266 -2.78 35.32 13.90
N ALA A 267 -3.88 34.67 13.49
CA ALA A 267 -3.86 33.59 12.50
C ALA A 267 -3.54 34.11 11.10
N LYS A 268 -2.44 33.60 10.51
CA LYS A 268 -2.03 33.96 9.16
C LYS A 268 -2.91 33.30 8.10
N VAL A 269 -3.04 33.97 6.97
CA VAL A 269 -3.71 33.44 5.79
C VAL A 269 -2.71 32.67 4.92
N PHE A 270 -3.16 31.55 4.38
CA PHE A 270 -2.41 30.69 3.48
C PHE A 270 -3.12 30.60 2.13
N ILE A 271 -2.34 30.59 1.06
CA ILE A 271 -2.78 30.19 -0.28
C ILE A 271 -2.52 28.69 -0.41
N ILE A 272 -3.55 27.94 -0.78
CA ILE A 272 -3.47 26.50 -1.02
C ILE A 272 -3.55 26.24 -2.53
N LYS A 273 -2.51 25.59 -3.06
CA LYS A 273 -2.52 25.05 -4.42
C LYS A 273 -2.73 23.55 -4.37
N ARG A 274 -3.63 23.06 -5.22
CA ARG A 274 -4.01 21.65 -5.36
C ARG A 274 -3.90 21.29 -6.83
N ASP A 275 -3.38 20.10 -7.11
CA ASP A 275 -3.33 19.58 -8.48
C ASP A 275 -4.64 18.83 -8.80
N GLY A 276 -5.08 18.87 -10.06
CA GLY A 276 -6.29 18.20 -10.53
C GLY A 276 -7.24 19.11 -11.30
N GLU A 277 -8.14 18.51 -12.07
CA GLU A 277 -9.23 19.22 -12.75
C GLU A 277 -10.17 19.85 -11.71
N ASP A 278 -10.64 21.06 -11.98
CA ASP A 278 -11.52 21.86 -11.12
C ASP A 278 -11.01 22.14 -9.69
N ARG A 279 -9.73 21.84 -9.40
CA ARG A 279 -9.08 22.14 -8.12
C ARG A 279 -8.53 23.56 -8.09
N ASN A 280 -9.43 24.52 -7.95
CA ASN A 280 -9.09 25.94 -7.86
C ASN A 280 -8.18 26.24 -6.66
N TRP A 281 -7.42 27.33 -6.76
CA TRP A 281 -6.63 27.84 -5.64
C TRP A 281 -7.58 28.30 -4.53
N LYS A 282 -7.23 27.96 -3.29
CA LYS A 282 -7.99 28.36 -2.11
C LYS A 282 -7.19 29.34 -1.26
N LYS A 283 -7.90 30.18 -0.51
CA LYS A 283 -7.34 30.92 0.63
C LYS A 283 -7.91 30.33 1.90
N VAL A 284 -7.06 30.11 2.89
CA VAL A 284 -7.45 29.51 4.17
C VAL A 284 -6.83 30.26 5.35
N ARG A 285 -7.55 30.29 6.47
CA ARG A 285 -7.06 30.76 7.77
C ARG A 285 -7.46 29.72 8.81
N VAL A 286 -6.51 29.34 9.66
CA VAL A 286 -6.74 28.33 10.71
C VAL A 286 -6.30 28.90 12.05
N TYR A 287 -7.13 28.72 13.07
CA TYR A 287 -6.78 28.96 14.47
C TYR A 287 -7.30 27.83 15.34
N SER A 288 -6.60 27.55 16.44
CA SER A 288 -6.98 26.48 17.35
C SER A 288 -8.10 26.91 18.29
N THR A 289 -8.94 25.95 18.66
CA THR A 289 -9.93 26.05 19.73
C THR A 289 -9.53 25.15 20.91
N GLU A 290 -10.32 25.11 21.98
CA GLU A 290 -10.05 24.23 23.12
C GLU A 290 -10.05 22.74 22.74
N SER A 291 -10.90 22.36 21.78
CA SER A 291 -11.12 20.96 21.37
C SER A 291 -10.68 20.65 19.93
N GLY A 292 -10.04 21.59 19.24
CA GLY A 292 -9.61 21.40 17.86
C GLY A 292 -9.28 22.70 17.14
N TYR A 293 -9.96 22.97 16.03
CA TYR A 293 -9.61 24.04 15.11
C TYR A 293 -10.85 24.69 14.51
N THR A 294 -10.75 25.98 14.21
CA THR A 294 -11.64 26.67 13.28
C THR A 294 -10.87 26.87 11.96
N LEU A 295 -11.45 26.40 10.87
CA LEU A 295 -10.97 26.58 9.51
C LEU A 295 -11.90 27.57 8.79
N GLU A 296 -11.36 28.68 8.33
CA GLU A 296 -12.04 29.59 7.42
C GLU A 296 -11.41 29.48 6.03
N PHE A 297 -12.22 29.33 4.98
CA PHE A 297 -11.72 29.07 3.65
C PHE A 297 -12.65 29.57 2.54
N ALA A 298 -12.06 29.84 1.38
CA ALA A 298 -12.79 30.15 0.15
C ALA A 298 -11.95 29.92 -1.09
N ASP A 299 -12.59 29.96 -2.26
CA ASP A 299 -11.89 30.16 -3.53
C ASP A 299 -11.11 31.48 -3.49
N ILE A 300 -9.97 31.50 -4.19
CA ILE A 300 -9.03 32.61 -4.13
C ILE A 300 -9.64 33.97 -4.50
N ASP A 301 -10.62 33.98 -5.40
CA ASP A 301 -11.31 35.17 -5.92
C ASP A 301 -12.68 35.42 -5.27
N SER A 302 -13.10 34.56 -4.33
CA SER A 302 -14.37 34.73 -3.61
C SER A 302 -14.28 35.84 -2.55
N GLU A 303 -15.36 36.62 -2.44
CA GLU A 303 -15.57 37.61 -1.36
C GLU A 303 -16.23 37.00 -0.12
N GLU A 304 -16.83 35.81 -0.25
CA GLU A 304 -17.51 35.09 0.82
C GLU A 304 -16.65 33.92 1.31
N PHE A 305 -16.70 33.64 2.62
CA PHE A 305 -15.93 32.57 3.26
C PHE A 305 -16.85 31.53 3.90
N THR A 306 -16.38 30.28 3.89
CA THR A 306 -16.96 29.18 4.66
C THR A 306 -16.16 29.01 5.94
N THR A 307 -16.85 28.76 7.06
CA THR A 307 -16.23 28.41 8.34
C THR A 307 -16.61 26.98 8.71
N ALA A 308 -15.62 26.18 9.06
CA ALA A 308 -15.77 24.82 9.56
C ALA A 308 -15.13 24.70 10.95
N GLU A 309 -15.83 24.01 11.85
CA GLU A 309 -15.32 23.64 13.17
C GLU A 309 -14.86 22.18 13.12
N ILE A 310 -13.59 21.94 13.41
CA ILE A 310 -12.95 20.64 13.27
C ILE A 310 -12.55 20.17 14.66
N SER A 311 -13.24 19.14 15.16
CA SER A 311 -12.95 18.57 16.48
C SER A 311 -11.85 17.52 16.37
N LYS A 312 -10.90 17.50 17.31
CA LYS A 312 -9.90 16.42 17.38
C LYS A 312 -10.58 15.08 17.61
N ASN A 313 -10.08 14.03 16.96
CA ASN A 313 -10.56 12.67 17.14
C ASN A 313 -9.40 11.74 17.51
N ALA A 314 -9.43 11.20 18.73
CA ALA A 314 -8.35 10.40 19.29
C ALA A 314 -8.11 9.06 18.57
N SER A 315 -9.10 8.54 17.83
CA SER A 315 -8.97 7.33 17.02
C SER A 315 -8.10 7.54 15.77
N PHE A 316 -7.86 8.78 15.36
CA PHE A 316 -7.07 9.12 14.17
C PHE A 316 -5.82 9.92 14.54
N ASN A 317 -4.78 9.84 13.70
CA ASN A 317 -3.64 10.76 13.81
C ASN A 317 -4.05 12.18 13.45
N PHE A 318 -4.88 12.32 12.42
CA PHE A 318 -5.40 13.57 11.92
C PHE A 318 -6.87 13.41 11.55
N VAL A 319 -7.65 14.47 11.73
CA VAL A 319 -8.94 14.62 11.05
C VAL A 319 -8.65 15.24 9.69
N HIS A 320 -9.05 14.56 8.62
CA HIS A 320 -8.75 14.97 7.25
C HIS A 320 -9.92 15.78 6.67
N PHE A 321 -9.60 16.81 5.90
CA PHE A 321 -10.58 17.73 5.33
C PHE A 321 -10.25 17.99 3.86
N ASP A 322 -11.27 17.89 3.02
CA ASP A 322 -11.28 18.34 1.63
C ASP A 322 -11.91 19.73 1.56
N LEU A 323 -11.22 20.70 0.95
CA LEU A 323 -11.70 22.08 0.86
C LEU A 323 -12.92 22.24 -0.06
N ASP A 324 -13.30 21.20 -0.80
CA ASP A 324 -14.52 21.19 -1.62
C ASP A 324 -15.66 20.37 -0.98
N ASN A 325 -15.34 19.29 -0.24
CA ASN A 325 -16.34 18.33 0.25
C ASN A 325 -16.47 18.23 1.79
N GLY A 326 -15.57 18.83 2.56
CA GLY A 326 -15.62 18.81 4.03
C GLY A 326 -14.79 17.69 4.68
N GLU A 327 -15.20 17.23 5.86
CA GLU A 327 -14.49 16.19 6.62
C GLU A 327 -14.52 14.82 5.90
N VAL A 328 -13.39 14.12 5.91
CA VAL A 328 -13.16 12.89 5.15
C VAL A 328 -13.13 11.69 6.10
N THR A 329 -13.93 10.66 5.81
CA THR A 329 -14.15 9.50 6.68
C THR A 329 -13.57 8.19 6.14
N THR A 330 -12.86 8.23 5.01
CA THR A 330 -12.31 7.04 4.33
C THR A 330 -10.92 6.64 4.81
N ILE A 331 -10.25 7.50 5.60
CA ILE A 331 -8.94 7.20 6.16
C ILE A 331 -9.11 6.21 7.32
N PRO A 332 -8.32 5.12 7.40
CA PRO A 332 -8.43 4.15 8.48
C PRO A 332 -8.01 4.75 9.84
N GLU A 333 -8.55 4.18 10.92
CA GLU A 333 -8.15 4.53 12.28
C GLU A 333 -6.65 4.27 12.50
N LYS A 334 -6.00 5.05 13.35
CA LYS A 334 -4.53 5.00 13.52
C LYS A 334 -4.02 3.69 14.12
N ALA A 335 -4.90 2.85 14.64
CA ALA A 335 -4.58 1.54 15.19
C ALA A 335 -4.73 0.41 14.16
N SER A 336 -5.21 0.71 12.96
CA SER A 336 -5.57 -0.28 11.92
C SER A 336 -4.69 -0.16 10.66
N TRP A 337 -3.47 0.36 10.81
CA TRP A 337 -2.45 0.38 9.76
C TRP A 337 -1.08 0.68 10.36
N ASP A 338 -0.04 0.16 9.72
CA ASP A 338 1.37 0.32 10.12
C ASP A 338 2.17 1.06 9.05
N ILE A 339 1.88 0.81 7.78
CA ILE A 339 2.51 1.49 6.65
C ILE A 339 1.47 2.02 5.65
N VAL A 340 1.88 3.01 4.87
CA VAL A 340 1.13 3.46 3.69
C VAL A 340 2.05 3.55 2.48
N TYR A 341 1.62 2.95 1.37
CA TYR A 341 2.33 2.92 0.09
C TYR A 341 1.63 3.80 -0.96
N GLY A 342 2.38 4.62 -1.69
CA GLY A 342 1.84 5.46 -2.75
C GLY A 342 2.83 6.48 -3.31
N THR A 343 2.32 7.66 -3.67
CA THR A 343 3.14 8.83 -3.99
C THR A 343 3.37 9.70 -2.77
N TYR A 344 4.50 10.43 -2.75
CA TYR A 344 4.75 11.41 -1.70
C TYR A 344 5.65 12.54 -2.18
N ALA A 345 5.25 13.79 -1.95
CA ALA A 345 6.11 14.95 -2.09
C ALA A 345 7.01 15.09 -0.86
N LEU A 346 8.30 15.36 -1.08
CA LEU A 346 9.27 15.57 0.00
C LEU A 346 10.20 16.75 -0.30
N ARG A 347 10.95 17.18 0.73
CA ARG A 347 11.95 18.24 0.64
C ARG A 347 13.28 17.66 0.14
N TYR A 348 13.39 17.54 -1.18
CA TYR A 348 14.54 16.88 -1.81
C TYR A 348 15.77 17.79 -1.81
N PRO A 349 16.93 17.34 -1.28
CA PRO A 349 18.17 18.10 -1.35
C PRO A 349 18.62 18.30 -2.81
N PHE A 350 18.72 19.56 -3.25
CA PHE A 350 19.14 19.93 -4.60
C PHE A 350 20.19 21.04 -4.57
N GLY A 351 21.46 20.63 -4.53
CA GLY A 351 22.58 21.55 -4.34
C GLY A 351 22.68 22.02 -2.88
N ALA A 352 22.60 23.33 -2.66
CA ALA A 352 22.73 23.94 -1.32
C ALA A 352 21.39 24.18 -0.61
N ALA A 353 20.26 23.88 -1.25
CA ALA A 353 18.91 24.04 -0.69
C ALA A 353 18.05 22.82 -1.02
N ALA A 354 16.86 22.74 -0.43
CA ALA A 354 15.87 21.73 -0.78
C ALA A 354 14.87 22.28 -1.80
N ILE A 355 14.25 21.36 -2.55
CA ILE A 355 13.14 21.63 -3.46
C ILE A 355 11.96 20.70 -3.13
N PRO A 356 10.71 21.09 -3.42
CA PRO A 356 9.62 20.13 -3.40
C PRO A 356 9.78 19.16 -4.57
N TYR A 357 9.72 17.86 -4.30
CA TYR A 357 9.88 16.82 -5.31
C TYR A 357 8.97 15.63 -5.02
N GLY A 358 8.23 15.16 -6.03
CA GLY A 358 7.30 14.03 -5.93
C GLY A 358 7.99 12.71 -6.20
N PHE A 359 7.81 11.75 -5.29
CA PHE A 359 8.25 10.37 -5.45
C PHE A 359 7.06 9.44 -5.71
N LYS A 360 7.27 8.45 -6.58
CA LYS A 360 6.47 7.23 -6.67
C LYS A 360 7.16 6.12 -5.87
N ASP A 361 6.40 5.08 -5.55
CA ASP A 361 6.81 3.96 -4.70
C ASP A 361 7.41 4.41 -3.36
N TYR A 362 6.73 5.34 -2.69
CA TYR A 362 7.15 5.84 -1.39
C TYR A 362 6.35 5.15 -0.29
N ILE A 363 7.03 4.73 0.77
CA ILE A 363 6.41 4.07 1.92
C ILE A 363 6.62 4.93 3.16
N LEU A 364 5.52 5.27 3.81
CA LEU A 364 5.55 5.91 5.12
C LEU A 364 5.14 4.90 6.19
N ILE A 365 5.71 5.05 7.38
CA ILE A 365 5.25 4.34 8.57
C ILE A 365 4.24 5.21 9.34
N ASN A 366 3.35 4.56 10.07
CA ASN A 366 2.40 5.23 10.95
C ASN A 366 3.15 5.95 12.07
N ARG A 367 2.70 7.13 12.46
CA ARG A 367 3.27 7.87 13.60
C ARG A 367 2.73 7.40 14.95
N ASN A 368 1.77 6.49 14.96
CA ASN A 368 1.20 5.89 16.15
C ASN A 368 2.10 4.75 16.64
N ASP A 369 3.14 5.10 17.41
CA ASP A 369 4.07 4.16 18.08
C ASP A 369 4.72 3.09 17.17
N THR A 370 4.72 3.30 15.84
CA THR A 370 5.36 2.40 14.88
C THR A 370 6.81 2.82 14.65
N GLN A 371 7.70 1.85 14.49
CA GLN A 371 9.12 2.08 14.32
C GLN A 371 9.71 1.10 13.31
N VAL A 372 10.73 1.50 12.56
CA VAL A 372 11.38 0.62 11.58
C VAL A 372 12.90 0.67 11.70
N ALA A 373 13.53 -0.48 11.56
CA ALA A 373 14.96 -0.64 11.34
C ALA A 373 15.22 -1.33 9.99
N VAL A 374 16.30 -0.94 9.31
CA VAL A 374 16.78 -1.63 8.10
C VAL A 374 17.84 -2.66 8.48
N VAL A 375 17.78 -3.83 7.86
CA VAL A 375 18.75 -4.92 8.09
C VAL A 375 19.45 -5.25 6.77
N THR A 376 20.78 -5.20 6.78
CA THR A 376 21.66 -5.48 5.63
C THR A 376 22.75 -6.51 5.93
N GLU A 377 22.94 -6.87 7.21
CA GLU A 377 24.03 -7.73 7.68
C GLU A 377 23.64 -9.21 7.77
N LEU A 378 22.35 -9.53 7.65
CA LEU A 378 21.79 -10.87 7.74
C LEU A 378 20.84 -11.13 6.57
N GLU A 379 20.68 -12.40 6.22
CA GLU A 379 19.68 -12.85 5.26
C GLU A 379 18.30 -12.92 5.93
N TYR A 380 17.23 -12.60 5.19
CA TYR A 380 15.85 -12.63 5.69
C TYR A 380 15.46 -13.97 6.34
N SER A 381 15.89 -15.08 5.76
CA SER A 381 15.61 -16.44 6.25
C SER A 381 16.41 -16.84 7.49
N ALA A 382 17.52 -16.15 7.76
CA ALA A 382 18.37 -16.40 8.92
C ALA A 382 18.04 -15.50 10.12
N PHE A 383 17.28 -14.42 9.91
CA PHE A 383 16.94 -13.45 10.94
C PHE A 383 15.86 -13.98 11.89
N ALA A 384 16.09 -13.85 13.19
CA ALA A 384 15.19 -14.31 14.25
C ALA A 384 14.96 -13.24 15.33
N LYS A 385 14.00 -13.48 16.24
CA LYS A 385 13.67 -12.58 17.34
C LYS A 385 14.85 -12.12 18.18
N THR A 386 15.82 -13.01 18.40
CA THR A 386 17.02 -12.72 19.20
C THR A 386 17.92 -11.65 18.59
N ASP A 387 17.78 -11.37 17.30
CA ASP A 387 18.58 -10.39 16.58
C ASP A 387 18.00 -8.97 16.67
N VAL A 388 16.74 -8.83 17.12
CA VAL A 388 16.03 -7.54 17.23
C VAL A 388 16.69 -6.58 18.22
N ASP A 389 17.23 -7.10 19.34
CA ASP A 389 17.86 -6.29 20.39
C ASP A 389 19.07 -5.47 19.90
N GLY A 390 19.66 -5.84 18.76
CA GLY A 390 20.79 -5.15 18.14
C GLY A 390 20.41 -4.05 17.13
N LEU A 391 19.13 -3.88 16.82
CA LEU A 391 18.68 -2.96 15.78
C LEU A 391 18.52 -1.51 16.27
N GLU A 392 18.79 -0.57 15.37
CA GLU A 392 18.50 0.85 15.57
C GLU A 392 17.18 1.20 14.88
N PHE A 393 16.14 1.41 15.68
CA PHE A 393 14.81 1.75 15.21
C PHE A 393 14.64 3.26 15.02
N SER A 394 14.07 3.64 13.89
CA SER A 394 13.64 5.01 13.57
C SER A 394 12.14 5.17 13.75
N THR A 395 11.73 6.32 14.29
CA THR A 395 10.33 6.76 14.40
C THR A 395 9.93 7.76 13.33
N ASN A 396 10.85 8.15 12.43
CA ASN A 396 10.51 9.08 11.36
C ASN A 396 9.52 8.41 10.41
N THR A 397 8.52 9.15 9.93
CA THR A 397 7.50 8.58 9.05
C THR A 397 8.09 8.08 7.73
N ASP A 398 9.22 8.61 7.28
CA ASP A 398 9.93 8.16 6.08
C ASP A 398 11.01 7.09 6.33
N ALA A 399 10.99 6.41 7.49
CA ALA A 399 12.01 5.41 7.84
C ALA A 399 12.23 4.31 6.78
N ILE A 400 11.18 3.92 6.04
CA ILE A 400 11.30 3.09 4.82
C ILE A 400 11.51 4.00 3.60
N GLY A 401 10.59 4.94 3.39
CA GLY A 401 10.67 5.95 2.33
C GLY A 401 10.90 5.31 0.96
N ALA A 402 12.02 5.67 0.33
CA ALA A 402 12.47 5.10 -0.94
C ALA A 402 13.61 4.08 -0.78
N GLU A 403 14.06 3.79 0.45
CA GLU A 403 15.27 2.98 0.73
C GLU A 403 15.12 1.49 0.44
N TRP A 404 13.92 1.04 0.09
CA TRP A 404 13.62 -0.34 -0.31
C TRP A 404 13.86 -0.59 -1.81
N ARG A 405 14.00 0.46 -2.63
CA ARG A 405 14.17 0.34 -4.09
C ARG A 405 15.12 1.36 -4.69
N ALA A 406 15.91 0.91 -5.66
CA ALA A 406 16.68 1.78 -6.53
C ALA A 406 15.72 2.57 -7.45
N GLY A 407 15.90 3.90 -7.55
CA GLY A 407 15.09 4.74 -8.43
C GLY A 407 15.36 4.56 -9.93
N GLY A 408 16.39 3.78 -10.29
CA GLY A 408 16.86 3.59 -11.67
C GLY A 408 17.80 4.71 -12.14
N GLY A 409 18.26 4.60 -13.38
CA GLY A 409 19.17 5.54 -14.03
C GLY A 409 19.10 5.45 -15.55
N PRO A 410 19.97 6.17 -16.28
CA PRO A 410 19.91 6.21 -17.75
C PRO A 410 20.06 4.84 -18.44
N THR A 411 20.60 3.86 -17.73
CA THR A 411 20.93 2.52 -18.24
C THR A 411 20.25 1.38 -17.48
N SER A 412 19.47 1.67 -16.44
CA SER A 412 18.82 0.65 -15.60
C SER A 412 17.46 1.14 -15.12
N GLY A 413 16.45 0.28 -15.18
CA GLY A 413 15.15 0.57 -14.59
C GLY A 413 15.21 0.67 -13.06
N PRO A 414 14.16 1.20 -12.41
CA PRO A 414 14.00 1.05 -10.98
C PRO A 414 13.83 -0.43 -10.62
N ALA A 415 14.31 -0.83 -9.45
CA ALA A 415 14.30 -2.22 -8.99
C ALA A 415 14.33 -2.29 -7.47
N VAL A 416 13.78 -3.35 -6.89
CA VAL A 416 13.86 -3.65 -5.46
C VAL A 416 15.30 -3.95 -5.06
N TYR A 417 15.71 -3.54 -3.87
CA TYR A 417 17.00 -3.96 -3.32
C TYR A 417 16.90 -5.38 -2.76
N GLU A 418 17.75 -6.27 -3.26
CA GLU A 418 17.84 -7.68 -2.79
C GLU A 418 18.78 -7.85 -1.58
N ASP A 419 19.52 -6.80 -1.20
CA ASP A 419 20.56 -6.82 -0.15
C ASP A 419 20.04 -6.41 1.23
N ARG A 420 18.73 -6.21 1.39
CA ARG A 420 18.14 -5.70 2.62
C ARG A 420 16.71 -6.16 2.84
N PHE A 421 16.29 -6.08 4.09
CA PHE A 421 14.90 -6.15 4.51
C PHE A 421 14.69 -5.21 5.69
N PHE A 422 13.45 -5.10 6.17
CA PHE A 422 13.09 -4.19 7.25
C PHE A 422 12.54 -4.96 8.43
N VAL A 423 12.78 -4.46 9.64
CA VAL A 423 12.08 -4.90 10.84
C VAL A 423 11.20 -3.76 11.32
N LEU A 424 9.90 -3.98 11.31
CA LEU A 424 8.89 -3.05 11.80
C LEU A 424 8.44 -3.49 13.19
N LYS A 425 8.34 -2.53 14.10
CA LYS A 425 7.61 -2.67 15.35
C LYS A 425 6.31 -1.90 15.23
N ASP A 426 5.18 -2.58 15.33
CA ASP A 426 3.86 -1.96 15.24
C ASP A 426 3.46 -1.22 16.53
N SER A 427 2.31 -0.54 16.48
CA SER A 427 1.75 0.18 17.63
C SER A 427 1.36 -0.72 18.82
N GLN A 428 1.21 -2.02 18.59
CA GLN A 428 0.86 -3.04 19.58
C GLN A 428 2.09 -3.70 20.21
N GLY A 429 3.29 -3.45 19.66
CA GLY A 429 4.57 -3.99 20.12
C GLY A 429 4.99 -5.29 19.42
N ASN A 430 4.23 -5.76 18.44
CA ASN A 430 4.62 -6.88 17.58
C ASN A 430 5.81 -6.45 16.70
N HIS A 431 6.69 -7.40 16.39
CA HIS A 431 7.81 -7.15 15.49
C HIS A 431 7.64 -8.01 14.26
N TYR A 432 7.70 -7.39 13.09
CA TYR A 432 7.62 -8.05 11.80
C TYR A 432 8.92 -7.85 11.05
N LYS A 433 9.51 -8.92 10.49
CA LYS A 433 10.46 -8.74 9.39
C LYS A 433 9.67 -8.65 8.09
N ILE A 434 10.07 -7.75 7.20
CA ILE A 434 9.36 -7.38 5.97
C ILE A 434 10.37 -7.34 4.83
N GLN A 435 10.11 -8.07 3.75
CA GLN A 435 10.94 -8.08 2.54
C GLN A 435 10.08 -7.76 1.33
N PHE A 436 10.47 -6.72 0.59
CA PHE A 436 9.86 -6.39 -0.70
C PHE A 436 10.37 -7.35 -1.77
N LEU A 437 9.48 -7.79 -2.65
CA LEU A 437 9.72 -8.82 -3.66
C LEU A 437 9.67 -8.25 -5.08
N SER A 438 8.79 -7.27 -5.33
CA SER A 438 8.58 -6.71 -6.66
C SER A 438 8.26 -5.21 -6.60
N LEU A 439 8.55 -4.48 -7.68
CA LEU A 439 8.15 -3.07 -7.86
C LEU A 439 6.90 -2.92 -8.75
N THR A 440 6.53 -4.01 -9.43
CA THR A 440 5.47 -4.07 -10.43
C THR A 440 4.66 -5.33 -10.23
N ASP A 441 3.44 -5.33 -10.75
CA ASP A 441 2.67 -6.56 -10.91
C ASP A 441 3.29 -7.53 -11.94
N ALA A 442 2.62 -8.66 -12.14
CA ALA A 442 2.95 -9.67 -13.14
C ALA A 442 3.01 -9.15 -14.59
N SER A 443 2.27 -8.08 -14.90
CA SER A 443 2.23 -7.46 -16.22
C SER A 443 3.35 -6.42 -16.44
N GLY A 444 4.11 -6.11 -15.40
CA GLY A 444 5.13 -5.06 -15.39
C GLY A 444 4.58 -3.66 -15.13
N GLU A 445 3.32 -3.54 -14.70
CA GLU A 445 2.70 -2.28 -14.30
C GLU A 445 3.14 -1.87 -12.88
N ARG A 446 3.59 -0.62 -12.75
CA ARG A 446 3.93 0.00 -11.46
C ARG A 446 2.68 0.42 -10.71
N GLY A 447 2.82 0.64 -9.40
CA GLY A 447 1.69 0.95 -8.52
C GLY A 447 1.19 -0.29 -7.76
N TYR A 448 1.74 -1.45 -8.08
CA TYR A 448 1.53 -2.72 -7.39
C TYR A 448 2.90 -3.23 -6.94
N THR A 449 3.10 -3.39 -5.63
CA THR A 449 4.36 -3.92 -5.08
C THR A 449 4.08 -5.09 -4.17
N ASP A 450 4.78 -6.20 -4.39
CA ASP A 450 4.67 -7.37 -3.53
C ASP A 450 5.68 -7.28 -2.39
N LEU A 451 5.23 -7.67 -1.21
CA LEU A 451 6.09 -7.92 -0.05
C LEU A 451 5.69 -9.22 0.63
N GLN A 452 6.63 -9.77 1.38
CA GLN A 452 6.37 -10.79 2.38
C GLN A 452 6.71 -10.27 3.78
N PHE A 453 6.03 -10.82 4.78
CA PHE A 453 6.31 -10.54 6.19
C PHE A 453 6.18 -11.77 7.07
N GLU A 454 6.84 -11.74 8.22
CA GLU A 454 6.77 -12.76 9.26
C GLU A 454 6.92 -12.10 10.65
N LEU A 455 6.09 -12.53 11.59
CA LEU A 455 6.13 -12.15 13.00
C LEU A 455 7.38 -12.75 13.68
N LEU A 456 8.04 -11.96 14.52
CA LEU A 456 9.27 -12.32 15.24
C LEU A 456 9.02 -12.58 16.73
#